data_AF-A0A954IUY8-F1
#
_entry.id   AF-A0A954IUY8-F1
#
_cell.length_a   1.000
_cell.length_b   1.000
_cell.length_c   1.000
_cell.angle_alpha   90.00
_cell.angle_beta   90.00
_cell.angle_gamma   90.00
#
_symmetry.space_group_name_H-M   'P 1'
#
loop_
_entity.id
_entity.type
_entity.pdbx_description
1 polymer ?
#
loop_
_entity_poly.entity_id
_entity_poly.type
_entity_poly.pdbx_seq_one_letter_code
_entity_poly.pdbx_strand_id
1 'polypeptide(L)'
;MSSDRPSLLLVGTVVSILGVPASAPAQEDRASTVDTRVGTVRIIDAKEARPLVKAMLAATLPKRRGKKPAPMLIGAVVTDEQVASITALARVQHASIPAALRRVLFETKEETLRVRAAEALLAQEGKKALPVALDALGERELRKSGPVTAMLVRCASAHDAPAKSWAKIYGMFIDLEPDAQNEMLDHVANTKDWNAIELLLQNVDAPAPKDVKAANNPPASYWKRRWEKWRAFGPKLQSALRALLGKGFDSEKEARAYIESKGGIDALRKLSDPESSGSRR
;
A
#
# COMPACT_ATOMS: atom_id res chain seq x y z
N MET A 1 36.76 38.12 20.00
CA MET A 1 37.59 37.27 19.13
C MET A 1 36.69 36.88 17.94
N SER A 2 36.41 37.81 17.04
CA SER A 2 37.13 38.09 15.79
C SER A 2 37.47 36.84 15.00
N SER A 3 36.72 36.61 13.93
CA SER A 3 37.23 35.99 12.70
C SER A 3 36.39 36.51 11.54
N ASP A 4 36.88 37.63 11.01
CA ASP A 4 36.53 38.18 9.71
C ASP A 4 36.85 37.17 8.60
N ARG A 5 35.97 37.07 7.59
CA ARG A 5 36.37 36.59 6.27
C ARG A 5 35.82 37.49 5.16
N PRO A 6 36.61 37.73 4.11
CA PRO A 6 36.43 38.87 3.22
C PRO A 6 35.51 38.57 2.05
N SER A 7 34.76 39.60 1.65
CA SER A 7 34.03 39.71 0.40
C SER A 7 35.01 39.88 -0.76
N LEU A 8 34.91 39.03 -1.78
CA LEU A 8 35.60 39.18 -3.05
C LEU A 8 34.56 39.38 -4.14
N LEU A 9 34.37 40.64 -4.53
CA LEU A 9 33.62 41.09 -5.69
C LEU A 9 34.51 40.94 -6.93
N LEU A 10 34.12 40.08 -7.87
CA LEU A 10 34.71 40.03 -9.20
C LEU A 10 33.70 40.61 -10.19
N VAL A 11 33.97 41.83 -10.65
CA VAL A 11 33.20 42.51 -11.71
C VAL A 11 33.85 42.14 -13.04
N GLY A 12 33.28 41.17 -13.74
CA GLY A 12 33.65 40.81 -15.11
C GLY A 12 32.67 41.42 -16.10
N THR A 13 33.11 42.41 -16.87
CA THR A 13 32.35 42.99 -17.99
C THR A 13 32.46 42.05 -19.19
N VAL A 14 31.36 41.40 -19.57
CA VAL A 14 31.29 40.58 -20.79
C VAL A 14 30.69 41.42 -21.90
N VAL A 15 31.44 41.53 -23.00
CA VAL A 15 31.06 42.17 -24.27
C VAL A 15 30.05 41.27 -24.99
N SER A 16 28.83 41.77 -25.19
CA SER A 16 27.80 41.08 -25.98
C SER A 16 28.04 41.28 -27.47
N ILE A 17 28.47 40.21 -28.15
CA ILE A 17 28.49 40.11 -29.61
C ILE A 17 27.08 39.75 -30.07
N LEU A 18 26.48 40.59 -30.91
CA LEU A 18 25.18 40.38 -31.55
C LEU A 18 25.27 39.23 -32.58
N GLY A 19 25.08 38.00 -32.09
CA GLY A 19 24.88 36.82 -32.92
C GLY A 19 23.40 36.60 -33.24
N VAL A 20 23.08 36.47 -34.53
CA VAL A 20 21.76 36.10 -35.05
C VAL A 20 21.26 34.82 -34.35
N PRO A 21 20.05 34.78 -33.77
CA PRO A 21 19.55 33.60 -33.08
C PRO A 21 19.32 32.48 -34.10
N ALA A 22 20.20 31.49 -34.12
CA ALA A 22 19.90 30.21 -34.73
C ALA A 22 18.62 29.68 -34.05
N SER A 23 17.57 29.43 -34.83
CA SER A 23 16.34 28.83 -34.34
C SER A 23 16.70 27.55 -33.58
N ALA A 24 16.58 27.61 -32.25
CA ALA A 24 16.77 26.44 -31.41
C ALA A 24 15.80 25.35 -31.91
N PRO A 25 16.28 24.12 -32.15
CA PRO A 25 15.39 23.03 -32.53
C PRO A 25 14.29 22.94 -31.47
N ALA A 26 13.04 22.87 -31.92
CA ALA A 26 11.89 22.73 -31.04
C ALA A 26 12.20 21.61 -30.04
N GLN A 27 12.28 21.96 -28.75
CA GLN A 27 12.41 20.96 -27.69
C GLN A 27 11.18 20.06 -27.82
N GLU A 28 11.37 18.86 -28.36
CA GLU A 28 10.39 17.80 -28.24
C GLU A 28 10.15 17.62 -26.73
N ASP A 29 8.95 17.96 -26.28
CA ASP A 29 8.46 17.68 -24.93
C ASP A 29 8.53 16.17 -24.72
N ARG A 30 9.70 15.70 -24.27
CA ARG A 30 9.90 14.30 -23.91
C ARG A 30 8.98 14.03 -22.74
N ALA A 31 7.92 13.28 -22.99
CA ALA A 31 7.00 12.84 -21.94
C ALA A 31 7.81 12.24 -20.79
N SER A 32 7.78 12.89 -19.63
CA SER A 32 8.50 12.41 -18.45
C SER A 32 7.86 11.12 -17.97
N THR A 33 8.64 10.05 -17.88
CA THR A 33 8.24 8.77 -17.29
C THR A 33 8.87 8.57 -15.93
N VAL A 34 8.21 7.80 -15.07
CA VAL A 34 8.73 7.40 -13.76
C VAL A 34 8.55 5.91 -13.59
N ASP A 35 9.59 5.24 -13.12
CA ASP A 35 9.51 3.83 -12.75
C ASP A 35 8.88 3.71 -11.36
N THR A 36 7.76 2.99 -11.30
CA THR A 36 7.06 2.68 -10.04
C THR A 36 7.11 1.18 -9.79
N ARG A 37 6.64 0.73 -8.63
CA ARG A 37 6.57 -0.71 -8.33
C ARG A 37 5.60 -1.49 -9.23
N VAL A 38 4.74 -0.80 -9.99
CA VAL A 38 3.85 -1.40 -11.00
C VAL A 38 4.37 -1.25 -12.43
N GLY A 39 5.57 -0.72 -12.61
CA GLY A 39 6.20 -0.47 -13.90
C GLY A 39 6.34 1.01 -14.23
N THR A 40 6.77 1.28 -15.46
CA THR A 40 6.99 2.63 -15.96
C THR A 40 5.65 3.33 -16.26
N VAL A 41 5.40 4.46 -15.60
CA VAL A 41 4.20 5.29 -15.80
C VAL A 41 4.55 6.63 -16.40
N ARG A 42 3.65 7.16 -17.23
CA ARG A 42 3.83 8.48 -17.85
C ARG A 42 3.29 9.57 -16.93
N ILE A 43 4.12 10.56 -16.58
CA ILE A 43 3.62 11.77 -15.93
C ILE A 43 2.92 12.60 -17.00
N ILE A 44 1.69 13.04 -16.69
CA ILE A 44 0.87 13.83 -17.60
C ILE A 44 0.59 15.21 -17.01
N ASP A 45 0.28 16.17 -17.88
CA ASP A 45 -0.08 17.51 -17.45
C ASP A 45 -1.56 17.60 -17.04
N ALA A 46 -1.99 18.77 -16.57
CA ALA A 46 -3.37 18.99 -16.18
C ALA A 46 -4.36 18.97 -17.36
N LYS A 47 -3.91 19.30 -18.59
CA LYS A 47 -4.78 19.30 -19.78
C LYS A 47 -5.14 17.87 -20.18
N GLU A 48 -4.21 16.94 -20.06
CA GLU A 48 -4.43 15.51 -20.29
C GLU A 48 -5.14 14.82 -19.12
N ALA A 49 -4.81 15.16 -17.87
CA ALA A 49 -5.38 14.49 -16.70
C ALA A 49 -6.88 14.79 -16.50
N ARG A 50 -7.31 16.04 -16.75
CA ARG A 50 -8.70 16.47 -16.56
C ARG A 50 -9.73 15.63 -17.34
N PRO A 51 -9.61 15.43 -18.67
CA PRO A 51 -10.57 14.63 -19.41
C PRO A 51 -10.58 13.17 -18.95
N LEU A 52 -9.42 12.58 -18.63
CA LEU A 52 -9.33 11.20 -18.12
C LEU A 52 -10.07 11.04 -16.78
N VAL A 53 -9.80 11.93 -15.83
CA VAL A 53 -10.48 11.94 -14.53
C VAL A 53 -11.98 12.16 -14.69
N LYS A 54 -12.38 13.10 -15.56
CA LYS A 54 -13.81 13.38 -15.83
C LYS A 54 -14.50 12.17 -16.45
N ALA A 55 -13.88 11.53 -17.44
CA ALA A 55 -14.42 10.34 -18.11
C ALA A 55 -14.58 9.18 -17.13
N MET A 56 -13.53 8.89 -16.34
CA MET A 56 -13.59 7.85 -15.30
C MET A 56 -14.72 8.13 -14.30
N LEU A 57 -14.79 9.35 -13.74
CA LEU A 57 -15.85 9.68 -12.77
C LEU A 57 -17.25 9.59 -13.37
N ALA A 58 -17.43 9.98 -14.63
CA ALA A 58 -18.71 9.88 -15.33
C ALA A 58 -19.13 8.44 -15.61
N ALA A 59 -18.16 7.54 -15.84
CA ALA A 59 -18.40 6.12 -16.06
C ALA A 59 -18.68 5.38 -14.74
N THR A 60 -17.93 5.66 -13.68
CA THR A 60 -17.94 4.84 -12.47
C THR A 60 -18.91 5.31 -11.40
N LEU A 61 -19.24 6.60 -11.35
CA LEU A 61 -20.06 7.15 -10.26
C LEU A 61 -21.51 7.34 -10.70
N PRO A 62 -22.49 7.08 -9.82
CA PRO A 62 -23.88 7.31 -10.13
C PRO A 62 -24.12 8.79 -10.43
N LYS A 63 -24.80 9.09 -11.54
CA LYS A 63 -25.20 10.45 -11.87
C LYS A 63 -26.13 10.96 -10.77
N ARG A 64 -25.71 12.02 -10.05
CA ARG A 64 -26.58 12.78 -9.12
C ARG A 64 -27.66 13.52 -9.93
N ARG A 65 -28.64 12.79 -10.47
CA ARG A 65 -29.81 13.40 -11.12
C ARG A 65 -30.68 14.01 -10.02
N GLY A 66 -30.80 15.34 -10.05
CA GLY A 66 -31.70 16.06 -9.16
C GLY A 66 -33.14 15.59 -9.38
N LYS A 67 -33.79 15.20 -8.27
CA LYS A 67 -35.24 14.98 -8.14
C LYS A 67 -35.86 13.91 -9.06
N LYS A 68 -35.45 12.67 -8.85
CA LYS A 68 -36.31 11.47 -8.63
C LYS A 68 -35.40 10.25 -8.85
N PRO A 69 -35.20 9.39 -7.84
CA PRO A 69 -34.43 8.17 -8.04
C PRO A 69 -35.15 7.34 -9.09
N ALA A 70 -34.54 7.17 -10.27
CA ALA A 70 -34.93 6.09 -11.16
C ALA A 70 -34.80 4.78 -10.36
N PRO A 71 -35.74 3.84 -10.48
CA PRO A 71 -35.66 2.58 -9.77
C PRO A 71 -34.28 1.97 -10.03
N MET A 72 -33.52 1.75 -8.96
CA MET A 72 -32.22 1.07 -9.04
C MET A 72 -32.48 -0.30 -9.63
N LEU A 73 -32.03 -0.53 -10.87
CA LEU A 73 -31.88 -1.87 -11.40
C LEU A 73 -30.94 -2.61 -10.44
N ILE A 74 -31.51 -3.56 -9.70
CA ILE A 74 -30.76 -4.47 -8.84
C ILE A 74 -29.84 -5.26 -9.76
N GLY A 75 -28.52 -5.07 -9.59
CA GLY A 75 -27.49 -5.74 -10.40
C GLY A 75 -27.04 -4.94 -11.63
N ALA A 76 -26.65 -3.67 -11.45
CA ALA A 76 -25.93 -2.96 -12.50
C ALA A 76 -24.64 -3.72 -12.84
N VAL A 77 -24.60 -4.35 -14.00
CA VAL A 77 -23.43 -5.07 -14.49
C VAL A 77 -22.30 -4.07 -14.68
N VAL A 78 -21.17 -4.31 -14.01
CA VAL A 78 -19.93 -3.53 -14.22
C VAL A 78 -19.53 -3.68 -15.69
N THR A 79 -19.41 -2.56 -16.39
CA THR A 79 -19.08 -2.58 -17.82
C THR A 79 -17.57 -2.59 -18.03
N ASP A 80 -17.13 -3.17 -19.16
CA ASP A 80 -15.73 -3.15 -19.56
C ASP A 80 -15.20 -1.72 -19.72
N GLU A 81 -16.05 -0.78 -20.14
CA GLU A 81 -15.72 0.65 -20.22
C GLU A 81 -15.38 1.24 -18.85
N GLN A 82 -16.15 0.90 -17.80
CA GLN A 82 -15.86 1.35 -16.44
C GLN A 82 -14.50 0.85 -15.97
N VAL A 83 -14.22 -0.45 -16.18
CA VAL A 83 -12.95 -1.07 -15.81
C VAL A 83 -11.79 -0.45 -16.61
N ALA A 84 -11.94 -0.29 -17.92
CA ALA A 84 -10.95 0.30 -18.80
C ALA A 84 -10.62 1.75 -18.41
N SER A 85 -11.64 2.54 -18.02
CA SER A 85 -11.45 3.94 -17.62
C SER A 85 -10.57 4.09 -16.36
N ILE A 86 -10.72 3.20 -15.38
CA ILE A 86 -9.87 3.18 -14.17
C ILE A 86 -8.49 2.63 -14.53
N THR A 87 -8.43 1.58 -15.35
CA THR A 87 -7.17 0.91 -15.75
C THR A 87 -6.26 1.86 -16.52
N ALA A 88 -6.83 2.75 -17.34
CA ALA A 88 -6.07 3.80 -18.03
C ALA A 88 -5.34 4.72 -17.05
N LEU A 89 -5.91 5.00 -15.86
CA LEU A 89 -5.28 5.81 -14.83
C LEU A 89 -4.09 5.12 -14.16
N ALA A 90 -4.00 3.79 -14.19
CA ALA A 90 -2.85 3.05 -13.68
C ALA A 90 -1.59 3.22 -14.55
N ARG A 91 -1.72 3.75 -15.78
CA ARG A 91 -0.61 3.96 -16.72
C ARG A 91 -0.06 5.39 -16.73
N VAL A 92 -0.71 6.28 -15.98
CA VAL A 92 -0.38 7.70 -15.94
C VAL A 92 -0.33 8.21 -14.51
N GLN A 93 0.44 9.27 -14.28
CA GLN A 93 0.59 9.89 -12.97
C GLN A 93 0.25 11.37 -13.04
N HIS A 94 -0.64 11.81 -12.14
CA HIS A 94 -0.97 13.22 -11.96
C HIS A 94 -1.56 13.48 -10.57
N ALA A 95 -1.28 14.64 -9.99
CA ALA A 95 -1.65 15.00 -8.62
C ALA A 95 -3.16 14.96 -8.33
N SER A 96 -4.02 15.07 -9.36
CA SER A 96 -5.48 15.02 -9.20
C SER A 96 -6.07 13.60 -9.22
N ILE A 97 -5.33 12.61 -9.71
CA ILE A 97 -5.85 11.23 -9.88
C ILE A 97 -6.15 10.57 -8.53
N PRO A 98 -5.28 10.61 -7.50
CA PRO A 98 -5.57 9.99 -6.20
C PRO A 98 -6.88 10.46 -5.56
N ALA A 99 -7.21 11.75 -5.68
CA ALA A 99 -8.47 12.29 -5.18
C ALA A 99 -9.69 11.73 -5.92
N ALA A 100 -9.58 11.49 -7.23
CA ALA A 100 -10.64 10.88 -8.02
C ALA A 100 -10.78 9.38 -7.71
N LEU A 101 -9.67 8.65 -7.58
CA LEU A 101 -9.67 7.24 -7.19
C LEU A 101 -10.26 7.03 -5.79
N ARG A 102 -9.99 7.95 -4.85
CA ARG A 102 -10.65 7.98 -3.54
C ARG A 102 -12.17 7.98 -3.69
N ARG A 103 -12.71 8.83 -4.57
CA ARG A 103 -14.17 8.86 -4.79
C ARG A 103 -14.69 7.54 -5.30
N VAL A 104 -13.98 6.86 -6.21
CA VAL A 104 -14.38 5.51 -6.65
C VAL A 104 -14.39 4.54 -5.49
N LEU A 105 -13.32 4.49 -4.68
CA LEU A 105 -13.22 3.59 -3.51
C LEU A 105 -14.40 3.74 -2.54
N PHE A 106 -14.77 4.98 -2.22
CA PHE A 106 -15.77 5.27 -1.18
C PHE A 106 -17.21 5.41 -1.70
N GLU A 107 -17.42 5.89 -2.93
CA GLU A 107 -18.76 6.19 -3.45
C GLU A 107 -19.35 5.04 -4.29
N THR A 108 -18.54 4.14 -4.86
CA THR A 108 -19.05 2.95 -5.56
C THR A 108 -19.32 1.80 -4.59
N LYS A 109 -20.27 0.92 -4.93
CA LYS A 109 -20.51 -0.34 -4.22
C LYS A 109 -19.85 -1.54 -4.90
N GLU A 110 -19.52 -1.40 -6.18
CA GLU A 110 -19.01 -2.51 -6.99
C GLU A 110 -17.55 -2.84 -6.62
N GLU A 111 -17.33 -4.04 -6.09
CA GLU A 111 -16.02 -4.50 -5.63
C GLU A 111 -14.97 -4.44 -6.73
N THR A 112 -15.30 -4.89 -7.95
CA THR A 112 -14.40 -4.85 -9.11
C THR A 112 -13.86 -3.44 -9.37
N LEU A 113 -14.71 -2.41 -9.29
CA LEU A 113 -14.27 -1.02 -9.49
C LEU A 113 -13.38 -0.53 -8.33
N ARG A 114 -13.67 -0.96 -7.10
CA ARG A 114 -12.83 -0.63 -5.93
C ARG A 114 -11.45 -1.28 -6.04
N VAL A 115 -11.37 -2.55 -6.46
CA VAL A 115 -10.10 -3.26 -6.66
C VAL A 115 -9.25 -2.53 -7.70
N ARG A 116 -9.84 -2.20 -8.86
CA ARG A 116 -9.15 -1.45 -9.92
C ARG A 116 -8.73 -0.06 -9.47
N ALA A 117 -9.53 0.61 -8.64
CA ALA A 117 -9.16 1.92 -8.10
C ALA A 117 -7.99 1.82 -7.12
N ALA A 118 -7.95 0.80 -6.26
CA ALA A 118 -6.84 0.54 -5.35
C ALA A 118 -5.56 0.15 -6.11
N GLU A 119 -5.67 -0.64 -7.18
CA GLU A 119 -4.57 -0.98 -8.08
C GLU A 119 -4.03 0.28 -8.80
N ALA A 120 -4.89 1.11 -9.36
CA ALA A 120 -4.48 2.36 -10.02
C ALA A 120 -3.83 3.35 -9.03
N LEU A 121 -4.19 3.30 -7.75
CA LEU A 121 -3.59 4.12 -6.69
C LEU A 121 -2.12 3.76 -6.44
N LEU A 122 -1.75 2.48 -6.61
CA LEU A 122 -0.39 1.99 -6.49
C LEU A 122 0.57 2.65 -7.50
N ALA A 123 0.04 3.00 -8.68
CA ALA A 123 0.77 3.67 -9.77
C ALA A 123 1.00 5.17 -9.55
N GLN A 124 0.38 5.77 -8.53
CA GLN A 124 0.43 7.21 -8.29
C GLN A 124 1.56 7.60 -7.34
N GLU A 125 1.86 8.90 -7.27
CA GLU A 125 2.86 9.46 -6.36
C GLU A 125 2.56 9.11 -4.90
N GLY A 126 3.52 8.52 -4.19
CA GLY A 126 3.33 8.07 -2.80
C GLY A 126 2.84 9.16 -1.86
N LYS A 127 3.32 10.41 -2.01
CA LYS A 127 2.88 11.56 -1.19
C LYS A 127 1.38 11.85 -1.28
N LYS A 128 0.73 11.47 -2.38
CA LYS A 128 -0.71 11.66 -2.63
C LYS A 128 -1.50 10.36 -2.52
N ALA A 129 -0.92 9.25 -2.93
CA ALA A 129 -1.53 7.93 -2.91
C ALA A 129 -1.67 7.36 -1.49
N LEU A 130 -0.59 7.42 -0.71
CA LEU A 130 -0.52 6.79 0.61
C LEU A 130 -1.60 7.30 1.58
N PRO A 131 -1.88 8.62 1.71
CA PRO A 131 -2.95 9.08 2.58
C PRO A 131 -4.33 8.53 2.19
N VAL A 132 -4.60 8.40 0.88
CA VAL A 132 -5.85 7.80 0.38
C VAL A 132 -5.93 6.32 0.73
N ALA A 133 -4.83 5.58 0.58
CA ALA A 133 -4.78 4.16 0.91
C ALA A 133 -4.99 3.91 2.41
N LEU A 134 -4.34 4.69 3.27
CA LEU A 134 -4.46 4.58 4.73
C LEU A 134 -5.85 4.98 5.22
N ASP A 135 -6.46 6.01 4.63
CA ASP A 135 -7.84 6.41 4.90
C ASP A 135 -8.82 5.28 4.53
N ALA A 136 -8.66 4.70 3.34
CA ALA A 136 -9.46 3.56 2.88
C ALA A 136 -9.27 2.29 3.74
N LEU A 137 -8.06 2.01 4.24
CA LEU A 137 -7.80 0.94 5.20
C LEU A 137 -8.48 1.16 6.55
N GLY A 138 -8.75 2.41 6.93
CA GLY A 138 -9.51 2.74 8.14
C GLY A 138 -11.01 2.40 8.01
N GLU A 139 -11.53 2.36 6.79
CA GLU A 139 -12.95 2.15 6.52
C GLU A 139 -13.34 0.68 6.70
N ARG A 140 -14.31 0.41 7.57
CA ARG A 140 -14.70 -0.96 7.94
C ARG A 140 -15.32 -1.70 6.76
N GLU A 141 -16.12 -1.03 5.94
CA GLU A 141 -16.76 -1.68 4.80
C GLU A 141 -15.76 -2.07 3.71
N LEU A 142 -14.69 -1.30 3.52
CA LEU A 142 -13.62 -1.66 2.59
C LEU A 142 -12.79 -2.83 3.12
N ARG A 143 -12.53 -2.87 4.44
CA ARG A 143 -11.79 -3.96 5.09
C ARG A 143 -12.42 -5.35 4.95
N LYS A 144 -13.75 -5.42 4.77
CA LYS A 144 -14.45 -6.68 4.52
C LYS A 144 -14.17 -7.27 3.14
N SER A 145 -13.72 -6.44 2.19
CA SER A 145 -13.32 -6.89 0.86
C SER A 145 -11.85 -7.27 0.89
N GLY A 146 -11.57 -8.57 0.85
CA GLY A 146 -10.21 -9.10 0.81
C GLY A 146 -9.37 -8.54 -0.33
N PRO A 147 -9.84 -8.61 -1.59
CA PRO A 147 -9.09 -8.12 -2.74
C PRO A 147 -8.79 -6.61 -2.68
N VAL A 148 -9.76 -5.78 -2.28
CA VAL A 148 -9.57 -4.33 -2.15
C VAL A 148 -8.54 -4.05 -1.06
N THR A 149 -8.71 -4.66 0.12
CA THR A 149 -7.83 -4.44 1.26
C THR A 149 -6.41 -4.91 0.97
N ALA A 150 -6.23 -6.03 0.27
CA ALA A 150 -4.92 -6.50 -0.18
C ALA A 150 -4.21 -5.45 -1.04
N MET A 151 -4.90 -4.87 -2.04
CA MET A 151 -4.30 -3.82 -2.87
C MET A 151 -3.96 -2.56 -2.06
N LEU A 152 -4.77 -2.20 -1.06
CA LEU A 152 -4.48 -1.06 -0.19
C LEU A 152 -3.28 -1.31 0.73
N VAL A 153 -3.12 -2.53 1.27
CA VAL A 153 -1.93 -2.95 2.03
C VAL A 153 -0.69 -2.93 1.13
N ARG A 154 -0.80 -3.41 -0.11
CA ARG A 154 0.26 -3.33 -1.11
C ARG A 154 0.66 -1.88 -1.39
N CYS A 155 -0.31 -0.98 -1.51
CA CYS A 155 -0.08 0.45 -1.69
C CYS A 155 0.65 1.07 -0.48
N ALA A 156 0.26 0.72 0.74
CA ALA A 156 0.95 1.14 1.95
C ALA A 156 2.41 0.64 2.00
N SER A 157 2.65 -0.61 1.61
CA SER A 157 3.98 -1.22 1.49
C SER A 157 4.84 -0.59 0.40
N ALA A 158 4.25 -0.30 -0.76
CA ALA A 158 4.97 0.24 -1.91
C ALA A 158 5.47 1.67 -1.70
N HIS A 159 4.71 2.45 -0.92
CA HIS A 159 4.97 3.85 -0.62
C HIS A 159 5.49 4.06 0.81
N ASP A 160 6.09 3.02 1.39
CA ASP A 160 6.79 3.04 2.68
C ASP A 160 5.98 3.72 3.80
N ALA A 161 4.77 3.19 4.05
CA ALA A 161 3.92 3.68 5.11
C ALA A 161 4.69 3.78 6.44
N PRO A 162 4.47 4.85 7.24
CA PRO A 162 5.24 5.05 8.45
C PRO A 162 4.91 3.97 9.48
N ALA A 163 5.87 3.64 10.36
CA ALA A 163 5.73 2.59 11.37
C ALA A 163 4.46 2.71 12.23
N LYS A 164 4.04 3.94 12.57
CA LYS A 164 2.78 4.21 13.30
C LYS A 164 1.53 3.71 12.54
N SER A 165 1.55 3.80 11.21
CA SER A 165 0.47 3.27 10.37
C SER A 165 0.52 1.75 10.34
N TRP A 166 1.72 1.15 10.23
CA TRP A 166 1.88 -0.31 10.28
C TRP A 166 1.40 -0.91 11.60
N ALA A 167 1.70 -0.30 12.73
CA ALA A 167 1.17 -0.74 14.03
C ALA A 167 -0.37 -0.83 14.02
N LYS A 168 -1.06 0.13 13.39
CA LYS A 168 -2.52 0.09 13.23
C LYS A 168 -2.95 -1.02 12.26
N ILE A 169 -2.26 -1.18 11.14
CA ILE A 169 -2.52 -2.22 10.13
C ILE A 169 -2.38 -3.62 10.76
N TYR A 170 -1.32 -3.86 11.52
CA TYR A 170 -1.10 -5.10 12.28
C TYR A 170 -2.19 -5.35 13.31
N GLY A 171 -2.65 -4.31 14.01
CA GLY A 171 -3.77 -4.42 14.96
C GLY A 171 -5.08 -4.89 14.32
N MET A 172 -5.22 -4.83 13.00
CA MET A 172 -6.41 -5.28 12.27
C MET A 172 -6.26 -6.69 11.69
N PHE A 173 -5.08 -7.32 11.78
CA PHE A 173 -4.73 -8.54 11.04
C PHE A 173 -5.77 -9.66 11.15
N ILE A 174 -6.29 -9.94 12.35
CA ILE A 174 -7.29 -11.01 12.57
C ILE A 174 -8.62 -10.74 11.86
N ASP A 175 -9.00 -9.47 11.77
CA ASP A 175 -10.28 -9.03 11.22
C ASP A 175 -10.26 -8.99 9.68
N LEU A 176 -9.07 -9.02 9.08
CA LEU A 176 -8.93 -9.00 7.63
C LEU A 176 -9.30 -10.35 6.99
N GLU A 177 -9.59 -10.29 5.70
CA GLU A 177 -9.72 -11.48 4.85
C GLU A 177 -8.34 -12.03 4.45
N PRO A 178 -8.24 -13.34 4.11
CA PRO A 178 -6.97 -14.00 3.83
C PRO A 178 -6.07 -13.32 2.81
N ASP A 179 -6.63 -12.73 1.75
CA ASP A 179 -5.83 -12.04 0.72
C ASP A 179 -5.05 -10.86 1.30
N ALA A 180 -5.68 -10.07 2.18
CA ALA A 180 -5.05 -8.93 2.81
C ALA A 180 -4.08 -9.33 3.93
N GLN A 181 -4.37 -10.43 4.64
CA GLN A 181 -3.43 -11.05 5.58
C GLN A 181 -2.17 -11.50 4.85
N ASN A 182 -2.34 -12.16 3.71
CA ASN A 182 -1.25 -12.64 2.87
C ASN A 182 -0.37 -11.51 2.33
N GLU A 183 -0.96 -10.40 1.89
CA GLU A 183 -0.19 -9.23 1.44
C GLU A 183 0.60 -8.58 2.60
N MET A 184 0.00 -8.55 3.80
CA MET A 184 0.68 -8.04 4.99
C MET A 184 1.88 -8.92 5.38
N LEU A 185 1.74 -10.24 5.26
CA LEU A 185 2.82 -11.19 5.53
C LEU A 185 3.92 -11.10 4.47
N ASP A 186 3.57 -10.88 3.19
CA ASP A 186 4.56 -10.60 2.13
C ASP A 186 5.34 -9.32 2.44
N HIS A 187 4.67 -8.26 2.90
CA HIS A 187 5.36 -7.04 3.34
C HIS A 187 6.39 -7.38 4.42
N VAL A 188 5.98 -8.05 5.50
CA VAL A 188 6.88 -8.41 6.62
C VAL A 188 8.07 -9.24 6.13
N ALA A 189 7.84 -10.21 5.26
CA ALA A 189 8.90 -11.05 4.71
C ALA A 189 9.90 -10.25 3.85
N ASN A 190 9.39 -9.36 2.98
CA ASN A 190 10.18 -8.61 2.02
C ASN A 190 10.96 -7.45 2.66
N THR A 191 10.37 -6.77 3.65
CA THR A 191 11.00 -5.62 4.34
C THR A 191 11.73 -6.03 5.62
N LYS A 192 11.62 -7.29 6.03
CA LYS A 192 12.07 -7.78 7.33
C LYS A 192 11.58 -6.91 8.49
N ASP A 193 10.29 -6.55 8.48
CA ASP A 193 9.72 -5.69 9.53
C ASP A 193 9.61 -6.43 10.87
N TRP A 194 10.63 -6.26 11.70
CA TRP A 194 10.70 -6.79 13.06
C TRP A 194 9.58 -6.29 13.98
N ASN A 195 8.90 -5.18 13.68
CA ASN A 195 7.78 -4.72 14.49
C ASN A 195 6.57 -5.68 14.41
N ALA A 196 6.52 -6.55 13.39
CA ALA A 196 5.45 -7.53 13.22
C ALA A 196 5.70 -8.85 13.97
N ILE A 197 6.85 -9.03 14.63
CA ILE A 197 7.23 -10.33 15.20
C ILE A 197 6.20 -10.86 16.22
N GLU A 198 5.67 -10.01 17.10
CA GLU A 198 4.66 -10.44 18.08
C GLU A 198 3.35 -10.86 17.40
N LEU A 199 2.95 -10.19 16.31
CA LEU A 199 1.79 -10.60 15.52
C LEU A 199 2.01 -12.00 14.93
N LEU A 200 3.21 -12.27 14.38
CA LEU A 200 3.51 -13.58 13.80
C LEU A 200 3.48 -14.67 14.88
N LEU A 201 4.14 -14.45 16.01
CA LEU A 201 4.22 -15.40 17.12
C LEU A 201 2.82 -15.77 17.65
N GLN A 202 1.96 -14.78 17.87
CA GLN A 202 0.58 -14.98 18.36
C GLN A 202 -0.32 -15.75 17.38
N ASN A 203 0.10 -15.91 16.12
CA ASN A 203 -0.68 -16.53 15.06
C ASN A 203 0.00 -17.76 14.42
N VAL A 204 1.16 -18.20 14.95
CA VAL A 204 1.82 -19.44 14.51
C VAL A 204 0.90 -20.63 14.69
N ASP A 205 0.36 -20.75 15.91
CA ASP A 205 -0.42 -21.92 16.28
C ASP A 205 -1.75 -21.94 15.53
N ALA A 206 -2.17 -23.13 15.10
CA ALA A 206 -3.50 -23.32 14.58
C ALA A 206 -4.53 -22.93 15.65
N PRO A 207 -5.56 -22.13 15.31
CA PRO A 207 -6.53 -21.65 16.28
C PRO A 207 -7.36 -22.81 16.82
N ALA A 208 -7.39 -22.94 18.15
CA ALA A 208 -8.15 -23.96 18.86
C ALA A 208 -8.73 -23.38 20.17
N PRO A 209 -9.87 -23.90 20.66
CA PRO A 209 -10.38 -23.54 21.97
C PRO A 209 -9.40 -23.98 23.06
N LYS A 210 -9.12 -23.10 24.02
CA LYS A 210 -8.31 -23.45 25.20
C LYS A 210 -9.00 -24.52 26.06
N ASP A 211 -10.32 -24.42 26.19
CA ASP A 211 -11.16 -25.41 26.85
C ASP A 211 -12.49 -25.52 26.09
N VAL A 212 -12.77 -26.73 25.60
CA VAL A 212 -13.98 -27.04 24.84
C VAL A 212 -15.23 -26.92 25.71
N LYS A 213 -15.11 -27.13 27.03
CA LYS A 213 -16.22 -27.17 28.00
C LYS A 213 -16.45 -25.84 28.71
N ALA A 214 -15.60 -24.83 28.50
CA ALA A 214 -15.77 -23.53 29.12
C ALA A 214 -17.10 -22.88 28.71
N ALA A 215 -17.82 -22.30 29.67
CA ALA A 215 -19.14 -21.71 29.43
C ALA A 215 -19.12 -20.54 28.44
N ASN A 216 -17.97 -19.87 28.28
CA ASN A 216 -17.74 -18.77 27.36
C ASN A 216 -17.03 -19.20 26.05
N ASN A 217 -16.86 -20.51 25.81
CA ASN A 217 -16.25 -21.01 24.58
C ASN A 217 -17.13 -20.62 23.37
N PRO A 218 -16.58 -19.94 22.34
CA PRO A 218 -17.32 -19.67 21.13
C PRO A 218 -17.88 -20.96 20.48
N PRO A 219 -18.97 -20.86 19.69
CA PRO A 219 -19.56 -22.02 19.04
C PRO A 219 -18.59 -22.67 18.04
N ALA A 220 -18.77 -23.96 17.75
CA ALA A 220 -17.89 -24.70 16.82
C ALA A 220 -17.76 -24.04 15.43
N SER A 221 -18.82 -23.37 14.95
CA SER A 221 -18.81 -22.62 13.69
C SER A 221 -17.81 -21.44 13.68
N TYR A 222 -17.57 -20.82 14.84
CA TYR A 222 -16.55 -19.78 14.99
C TYR A 222 -15.15 -20.36 14.78
N TRP A 223 -14.83 -21.45 15.48
CA TRP A 223 -13.52 -22.09 15.40
C TRP A 223 -13.23 -22.64 14.02
N LYS A 224 -14.24 -23.27 13.37
CA LYS A 224 -14.13 -23.73 11.99
C LYS A 224 -13.73 -22.60 11.04
N ARG A 225 -14.44 -21.46 11.08
CA ARG A 225 -14.13 -20.29 10.25
C ARG A 225 -12.75 -19.72 10.55
N ARG A 226 -12.36 -19.65 11.82
CA ARG A 226 -11.05 -19.15 12.22
C ARG A 226 -9.92 -20.06 11.74
N TRP A 227 -10.12 -21.38 11.81
CA TRP A 227 -9.20 -22.37 11.26
C TRP A 227 -9.10 -22.31 9.74
N GLU A 228 -10.23 -22.14 9.03
CA GLU A 228 -10.24 -21.97 7.58
C GLU A 228 -9.45 -20.72 7.15
N LYS A 229 -9.64 -19.58 7.84
CA LYS A 229 -8.81 -18.39 7.61
C LYS A 229 -7.33 -18.67 7.90
N TRP A 230 -7.01 -19.26 9.05
CA TRP A 230 -5.64 -19.60 9.40
C TRP A 230 -4.98 -20.51 8.38
N ARG A 231 -5.67 -21.54 7.89
CA ARG A 231 -5.16 -22.43 6.85
C ARG A 231 -4.80 -21.68 5.56
N ALA A 232 -5.55 -20.63 5.22
CA ALA A 232 -5.30 -19.84 4.03
C ALA A 232 -4.06 -18.93 4.13
N PHE A 233 -3.74 -18.38 5.31
CA PHE A 233 -2.56 -17.51 5.50
C PHE A 233 -1.37 -18.20 6.18
N GLY A 234 -1.57 -19.34 6.83
CA GLY A 234 -0.57 -20.05 7.63
C GLY A 234 0.75 -20.33 6.90
N PRO A 235 0.74 -20.81 5.63
CA PRO A 235 1.96 -21.00 4.86
C PRO A 235 2.76 -19.70 4.66
N LYS A 236 2.09 -18.56 4.42
CA LYS A 236 2.76 -17.26 4.31
C LYS A 236 3.27 -16.76 5.65
N LEU A 237 2.57 -17.05 6.74
CA LEU A 237 3.01 -16.71 8.09
C LEU A 237 4.31 -17.43 8.43
N GLN A 238 4.42 -18.72 8.09
CA GLN A 238 5.65 -19.49 8.23
C GLN A 238 6.79 -18.95 7.36
N SER A 239 6.49 -18.52 6.13
CA SER A 239 7.48 -17.87 5.26
C SER A 239 7.97 -16.54 5.84
N ALA A 240 7.08 -15.71 6.40
CA ALA A 240 7.45 -14.46 7.05
C ALA A 240 8.31 -14.68 8.30
N LEU A 241 7.97 -15.68 9.13
CA LEU A 241 8.82 -16.07 10.27
C LEU A 241 10.18 -16.56 9.83
N ARG A 242 10.25 -17.39 8.78
CA ARG A 242 11.52 -17.85 8.23
C ARG A 242 12.37 -16.69 7.71
N ALA A 243 11.76 -15.69 7.08
CA ALA A 243 12.45 -14.51 6.60
C ALA A 243 13.08 -13.67 7.74
N LEU A 244 12.41 -13.57 8.89
CA LEU A 244 12.92 -12.84 10.06
C LEU A 244 13.91 -13.67 10.89
N LEU A 245 13.56 -14.92 11.21
CA LEU A 245 14.26 -15.75 12.20
C LEU A 245 15.26 -16.73 11.58
N GLY A 246 15.27 -16.86 10.24
CA GLY A 246 16.11 -17.79 9.49
C GLY A 246 15.60 -19.23 9.44
N LYS A 247 14.55 -19.58 10.21
CA LYS A 247 13.91 -20.90 10.18
C LYS A 247 12.40 -20.80 10.47
N GLY A 248 11.66 -21.86 10.13
CA GLY A 248 10.24 -22.00 10.48
C GLY A 248 10.06 -22.66 11.86
N PHE A 249 8.83 -22.61 12.38
CA PHE A 249 8.48 -23.13 13.71
C PHE A 249 7.09 -23.75 13.69
N ASP A 250 6.91 -24.89 14.35
CA ASP A 250 5.60 -25.55 14.40
C ASP A 250 4.70 -24.98 15.50
N SER A 251 5.28 -24.25 16.46
CA SER A 251 4.52 -23.62 17.55
C SER A 251 5.08 -22.28 18.03
N GLU A 252 4.23 -21.44 18.62
CA GLU A 252 4.62 -20.19 19.28
C GLU A 252 5.67 -20.46 20.37
N LYS A 253 5.46 -21.52 21.16
CA LYS A 253 6.36 -21.91 22.25
C LYS A 253 7.78 -22.20 21.74
N GLU A 254 7.92 -22.94 20.64
CA GLU A 254 9.22 -23.25 20.04
C GLU A 254 9.89 -21.98 19.52
N ALA A 255 9.13 -21.11 18.84
CA ALA A 255 9.64 -19.85 18.31
C ALA A 255 10.16 -18.92 19.41
N ARG A 256 9.44 -18.80 20.53
CA ARG A 256 9.86 -18.00 21.68
C ARG A 256 11.12 -18.56 22.35
N ALA A 257 11.18 -19.88 22.57
CA ALA A 257 12.36 -20.52 23.14
C ALA A 257 13.62 -20.31 22.27
N TYR A 258 13.45 -20.34 20.95
CA TYR A 258 14.54 -20.03 20.03
C TYR A 258 15.00 -18.58 20.14
N ILE A 259 14.07 -17.62 20.14
CA ILE A 259 14.37 -16.18 20.29
C ILE A 259 15.16 -15.94 21.59
N GLU A 260 14.72 -16.54 22.69
CA GLU A 260 15.40 -16.45 23.99
C GLU A 260 16.82 -17.04 23.92
N SER A 261 16.99 -18.22 23.32
CA SER A 261 18.31 -18.87 23.17
C SER A 261 19.31 -18.05 22.35
N LYS A 262 18.80 -17.12 21.52
CA LYS A 262 19.59 -16.20 20.69
C LYS A 262 19.86 -14.85 21.34
N GLY A 263 19.47 -14.66 22.60
CA GLY A 263 19.65 -13.41 23.34
C GLY A 263 18.53 -12.39 23.12
N GLY A 264 17.35 -12.85 22.66
CA GLY A 264 16.18 -12.01 22.43
C GLY A 264 16.06 -11.43 21.02
N ILE A 265 14.98 -10.69 20.79
CA ILE A 265 14.62 -10.12 19.48
C ILE A 265 15.67 -9.09 19.02
N ASP A 266 16.18 -8.26 19.93
CA ASP A 266 17.18 -7.23 19.61
C ASP A 266 18.50 -7.83 19.13
N ALA A 267 18.92 -8.97 19.70
CA ALA A 267 20.12 -9.68 19.28
C ALA A 267 19.96 -10.24 17.87
N LEU A 268 18.83 -10.89 17.59
CA LEU A 268 18.49 -11.41 16.27
C LEU A 268 18.39 -10.30 15.21
N ARG A 269 17.77 -9.18 15.54
CA ARG A 269 17.66 -8.03 14.64
C ARG A 269 19.04 -7.51 14.23
N LYS A 270 19.96 -7.35 15.18
CA LYS A 270 21.35 -6.92 14.90
C LYS A 270 22.09 -7.89 13.99
N LEU A 271 21.84 -9.20 14.13
CA LEU A 271 22.42 -10.22 13.25
C LEU A 271 21.84 -10.18 11.83
N SER A 272 20.58 -9.78 11.68
CA SER A 272 19.89 -9.75 10.38
C SER A 272 20.23 -8.56 9.49
N ASP A 273 20.71 -7.45 10.07
CA ASP A 273 21.09 -6.20 9.40
C ASP A 273 22.51 -5.75 9.79
N PRO A 274 23.56 -6.44 9.30
CA PRO A 274 24.95 -6.10 9.64
C PRO A 274 25.33 -4.67 9.23
N GLU A 275 24.73 -4.11 8.17
CA GLU A 275 25.00 -2.75 7.69
C GLU A 275 24.57 -1.65 8.67
N SER A 276 23.56 -1.90 9.51
CA SER A 276 23.10 -0.93 10.51
C SER A 276 24.11 -0.69 11.64
N SER A 277 25.10 -1.57 11.79
CA SER A 277 26.13 -1.50 12.84
C SER A 277 27.35 -0.66 12.46
N GLY A 278 27.50 -0.26 11.19
CA GLY A 278 28.71 0.40 10.66
C GLY A 278 28.62 1.91 10.39
N SER A 279 27.42 2.51 10.40
CA SER A 279 27.21 3.90 9.93
C SER A 279 26.84 4.88 11.04
N ARG A 280 27.63 4.89 12.12
CA ARG A 280 27.74 6.02 13.05
C ARG A 280 29.23 6.28 13.31
N ARG A 281 29.84 7.08 12.45
CA ARG A 281 31.09 7.79 12.73
C ARG A 281 30.84 9.27 12.52
#